data_AF-A0A348V7F9-F1
#
_entry.id   AF-A0A348V7F9-F1
#
_cell.length_a   1.000
_cell.length_b   1.000
_cell.length_c   1.000
_cell.angle_alpha   90.00
_cell.angle_beta   90.00
_cell.angle_gamma   90.00
#
_symmetry.space_group_name_H-M   'P 1'
#
loop_
_entity.id
_entity.type
_entity.pdbx_description
1 polymer ?
#
loop_
_entity_poly.entity_id
_entity_poly.type
_entity_poly.pdbx_seq_one_letter_code
_entity_poly.pdbx_strand_id
1 'polypeptide(L)' 'KLTSHWSDFIETLKPFNHSVAGVIRGARPRSVEGGVVVIEAFYPFHQERLSDPRVRDILATVLKKLFGVKVKVEIVLGKK' A
#
# COMPACT_ATOMS: atom_id res chain seq x y z
N LYS A 1 -0.37 -0.56 -14.25
CA LYS A 1 -1.10 0.64 -13.78
C LYS A 1 -0.65 1.04 -12.37
N LEU A 2 -0.88 0.22 -11.33
CA LEU A 2 -0.47 0.57 -9.96
C LEU A 2 1.03 0.90 -9.83
N THR A 3 1.91 0.09 -10.43
CA THR A 3 3.37 0.33 -10.41
C THR A 3 3.76 1.69 -10.99
N SER A 4 3.11 2.12 -12.07
CA SER A 4 3.37 3.40 -12.74
C SER A 4 2.89 4.61 -11.92
N HIS A 5 1.91 4.41 -11.05
CA HIS A 5 1.32 5.44 -10.19
C HIS A 5 1.73 5.27 -8.71
N TRP A 6 2.83 4.55 -8.45
CA TRP A 6 3.25 4.28 -7.07
C TRP A 6 3.64 5.56 -6.34
N SER A 7 4.33 6.48 -7.03
CA SER A 7 4.65 7.80 -6.50
C SER A 7 3.38 8.59 -6.16
N ASP A 8 2.41 8.64 -7.07
CA ASP A 8 1.12 9.33 -6.86
C ASP A 8 0.36 8.73 -5.66
N PHE A 9 0.43 7.41 -5.50
CA PHE A 9 -0.14 6.70 -4.35
C PHE A 9 0.50 7.13 -3.03
N ILE A 10 1.83 7.20 -2.97
CA ILE A 10 2.56 7.65 -1.78
C ILE A 10 2.25 9.10 -1.46
N GLU A 11 2.22 9.98 -2.48
CA GLU A 11 1.90 11.40 -2.31
C GLU A 11 0.46 11.60 -1.81
N THR A 12 -0.49 10.84 -2.35
CA THR A 12 -1.89 10.88 -1.91
C THR A 12 -2.08 10.32 -0.50
N LEU A 13 -1.19 9.42 -0.05
CA LEU A 13 -1.23 8.82 1.29
C LEU A 13 -0.73 9.77 2.40
N LYS A 14 0.21 10.67 2.08
CA LYS A 14 0.78 11.64 3.04
C LYS A 14 -0.25 12.38 3.91
N PRO A 15 -1.32 13.00 3.35
CA PRO A 15 -2.31 13.72 4.16
C PRO A 15 -3.15 12.81 5.07
N PHE A 16 -3.22 11.51 4.79
CA PHE A 16 -3.92 10.55 5.66
C PHE A 16 -3.03 10.05 6.78
N ASN A 17 -1.76 9.74 6.48
CA ASN A 17 -0.80 9.27 7.45
C ASN A 17 0.65 9.43 6.96
N HIS A 18 1.34 10.48 7.42
CA HIS A 18 2.72 10.77 7.03
C HIS A 18 3.70 9.65 7.40
N SER A 19 3.50 8.99 8.55
CA SER A 19 4.36 7.89 8.99
C SER A 19 4.23 6.68 8.06
N VAL A 20 3.00 6.28 7.72
CA VAL A 20 2.74 5.17 6.79
C VAL A 20 3.28 5.49 5.39
N ALA A 21 3.14 6.73 4.90
CA ALA A 21 3.75 7.17 3.65
C ALA A 21 5.29 7.04 3.68
N GLY A 22 5.91 7.21 4.84
CA GLY A 22 7.32 6.87 5.10
C GLY A 22 7.60 5.38 4.89
N VAL A 23 6.88 4.53 5.61
CA VAL A 23 7.08 3.07 5.61
C VAL A 23 6.89 2.46 4.22
N ILE A 24 5.84 2.88 3.50
CA ILE A 24 5.46 2.28 2.21
C ILE A 24 6.47 2.58 1.08
N ARG A 25 7.33 3.60 1.23
CA ARG A 25 8.43 3.85 0.28
C ARG A 25 9.43 2.68 0.25
N GLY A 26 9.55 1.95 1.36
CA GLY A 26 10.33 0.72 1.46
C GLY A 26 9.55 -0.54 1.07
N ALA A 27 8.50 -0.39 0.26
CA ALA A 27 7.66 -1.48 -0.24
C ALA A 27 7.36 -1.27 -1.73
N ARG A 28 6.88 -2.32 -2.40
CA ARG A 28 6.45 -2.26 -3.81
C ARG A 28 5.12 -2.96 -4.04
N PRO A 29 4.34 -2.56 -5.06
CA PRO A 29 3.25 -3.38 -5.56
C PRO A 29 3.78 -4.73 -6.03
N ARG A 30 3.12 -5.82 -5.63
CA ARG A 30 3.45 -7.18 -6.08
C ARG A 30 2.47 -7.67 -7.13
N SER A 31 1.17 -7.61 -6.84
CA SER A 31 0.11 -8.03 -7.77
C SER A 31 -1.21 -7.34 -7.47
N VAL A 32 -2.11 -7.37 -8.46
CA VAL A 32 -3.49 -6.91 -8.33
C VAL A 32 -4.40 -7.95 -8.97
N GLU A 33 -5.07 -8.76 -8.16
CA GLU A 33 -5.85 -9.92 -8.61
C GLU A 33 -7.15 -10.03 -7.82
N GLY A 34 -8.28 -10.24 -8.49
CA GLY A 34 -9.57 -10.47 -7.83
C GLY A 34 -10.04 -9.34 -6.89
N GLY A 35 -9.62 -8.10 -7.14
CA GLY A 35 -9.91 -6.96 -6.24
C GLY A 35 -9.03 -6.90 -5.00
N VAL A 36 -7.95 -7.67 -4.95
CA VAL A 36 -6.93 -7.63 -3.90
C VAL A 36 -5.64 -7.06 -4.46
N VAL A 37 -5.09 -6.05 -3.79
CA VAL A 37 -3.78 -5.48 -4.05
C VAL A 37 -2.80 -6.05 -3.04
N VAL A 38 -1.79 -6.77 -3.52
CA VAL A 38 -0.72 -7.31 -2.70
C VAL A 38 0.46 -6.34 -2.75
N ILE A 39 0.91 -5.88 -1.58
CA ILE A 39 2.07 -5.02 -1.42
C ILE A 39 3.16 -5.82 -0.71
N GLU A 40 4.36 -5.78 -1.28
CA GLU A 40 5.52 -6.46 -0.75
C GLU A 40 6.40 -5.49 0.02
N ALA A 41 6.54 -5.72 1.33
CA ALA A 41 7.45 -4.99 2.20
C ALA A 41 8.78 -5.74 2.31
N PHE A 42 9.90 -5.02 2.36
CA PHE A 42 11.24 -5.66 2.43
C PHE A 42 11.79 -5.83 3.85
N TYR A 43 11.10 -5.30 4.86
CA TYR A 43 11.51 -5.34 6.25
C TYR A 43 10.34 -5.85 7.12
N PRO A 44 10.56 -6.77 8.08
CA PRO A 44 9.50 -7.28 8.95
C PRO A 44 8.74 -6.16 9.68
N PHE A 45 9.47 -5.16 10.18
CA PHE A 45 8.86 -3.99 10.83
C PHE A 45 7.96 -3.20 9.87
N HIS A 46 8.33 -3.07 8.59
CA HIS A 46 7.46 -2.41 7.61
C HIS A 46 6.22 -3.25 7.32
N GLN A 47 6.38 -4.57 7.20
CA GLN A 47 5.26 -5.48 7.00
C GLN A 47 4.25 -5.37 8.15
N GLU A 48 4.72 -5.42 9.39
CA GLU A 48 3.89 -5.31 10.59
C GLU A 48 3.13 -3.98 10.61
N ARG A 49 3.83 -2.86 10.39
CA ARG A 49 3.23 -1.52 10.35
C ARG A 49 2.17 -1.37 9.26
N LEU A 50 2.43 -1.91 8.06
CA LEU A 50 1.49 -1.86 6.94
C LEU A 50 0.32 -2.84 7.10
N SER A 51 0.50 -3.90 7.90
CA SER A 51 -0.52 -4.93 8.14
C SER A 51 -1.53 -4.54 9.22
N ASP A 52 -1.30 -3.46 9.98
CA ASP A 52 -2.30 -2.92 10.92
C ASP A 52 -3.62 -2.70 10.16
N PRO A 53 -4.76 -3.22 10.66
CA PRO A 53 -6.04 -3.13 9.97
C PRO A 53 -6.43 -1.70 9.56
N ARG A 54 -6.18 -0.72 10.43
CA ARG A 54 -6.48 0.70 10.14
C ARG A 54 -5.59 1.23 9.04
N VAL A 55 -4.33 0.80 9.00
CA VAL A 55 -3.42 1.17 7.92
C VAL A 55 -3.89 0.55 6.61
N ARG A 56 -4.25 -0.73 6.59
CA ARG A 56 -4.80 -1.41 5.41
C ARG A 56 -6.05 -0.73 4.86
N ASP A 57 -6.95 -0.28 5.74
CA ASP A 57 -8.15 0.47 5.36
C ASP A 57 -7.83 1.84 4.73
N ILE A 58 -6.83 2.55 5.27
CA ILE A 58 -6.33 3.80 4.68
C ILE A 58 -5.74 3.52 3.29
N LEU A 59 -4.89 2.51 3.14
CA LEU A 59 -4.29 2.12 1.85
C LEU A 59 -5.38 1.81 0.82
N ALA A 60 -6.38 1.01 1.20
CA ALA A 60 -7.53 0.68 0.34
C ALA A 60 -8.34 1.92 -0.05
N THR A 61 -8.55 2.85 0.88
CA THR A 61 -9.27 4.11 0.64
C THR A 61 -8.53 4.99 -0.37
N VAL A 62 -7.21 5.13 -0.21
CA VAL A 62 -6.37 5.92 -1.13
C VAL A 62 -6.34 5.26 -2.52
N LEU A 63 -6.21 3.93 -2.60
CA LEU A 63 -6.29 3.21 -3.87
C LEU A 63 -7.64 3.38 -4.56
N LYS A 64 -8.75 3.33 -3.80
CA LYS A 64 -10.09 3.62 -4.32
C LYS A 64 -10.20 5.05 -4.84
N LYS A 65 -9.59 6.03 -4.16
CA LYS A 65 -9.57 7.43 -4.61
C LYS A 65 -8.81 7.60 -5.93
N LEU A 66 -7.70 6.91 -6.11
CA LEU A 66 -6.87 7.02 -7.32
C LEU A 66 -7.42 6.26 -8.52
N PHE A 67 -7.96 5.05 -8.30
CA PHE A 67 -8.35 4.16 -9.39
C PHE A 67 -9.87 3.97 -9.53
N GLY A 68 -10.67 4.53 -8.62
CA GLY A 68 -12.13 4.43 -8.63
C GLY A 68 -12.68 3.05 -8.23
N VAL A 69 -11.82 2.08 -7.91
CA VAL A 69 -12.20 0.69 -7.63
C VAL A 69 -11.98 0.37 -6.16
N LYS A 70 -12.98 -0.25 -5.52
CA LYS A 70 -12.84 -0.77 -4.15
C LYS A 70 -11.94 -2.01 -4.18
N VAL A 71 -10.85 -1.97 -3.43
CA VAL A 71 -9.90 -3.07 -3.31
C VAL A 71 -9.68 -3.44 -1.86
N LYS A 72 -9.26 -4.68 -1.62
CA LYS A 72 -8.62 -5.10 -0.36
C LYS A 72 -7.12 -4.95 -0.53
N VAL A 73 -6.41 -4.65 0.55
CA VAL A 73 -4.94 -4.57 0.56
C VAL A 73 -4.40 -5.67 1.44
N GLU A 74 -3.46 -6.46 0.94
CA GLU A 74 -2.70 -7.46 1.70
C GLU A 74 -1.21 -7.10 1.69
N ILE A 75 -0.52 -7.39 2.79
CA ILE A 75 0.90 -7.09 2.94
C ILE A 75 1.68 -8.39 3.15
N VAL A 76 2.71 -8.59 2.34
CA VAL A 76 3.60 -9.75 2.43
C VAL A 76 5.04 -9.32 2.63
N LEU A 77 5.83 -10.14 3.32
CA LEU A 77 7.28 -9.96 3.39
C LEU A 77 7.92 -10.48 2.11
N GLY A 78 8.71 -9.64 1.47
CA GLY A 78 9.46 -9.97 0.25
C GLY A 78 10.95 -10.00 0.44
N LYS A 79 11.62 -10.38 -0.65
CA LYS A 79 13.08 -10.26 -0.79
C LYS A 79 13.37 -9.04 -1.65
N LYS A 80 14.36 -8.25 -1.22
CA LYS A 80 14.80 -7.03 -1.89
C LYS A 80 15.45 -7.36 -3.23
#